data_AF-A0A2A9E842-F1
#
_entry.id   AF-A0A2A9E842-F1
#
_cell.length_a   1.000
_cell.length_b   1.000
_cell.length_c   1.000
_cell.angle_alpha   90.00
_cell.angle_beta   90.00
_cell.angle_gamma   90.00
#
_symmetry.space_group_name_H-M   'P 1'
#
loop_
_entity.id
_entity.type
_entity.pdbx_description
1 polymer ?
#
loop_
_entity_poly.entity_id
_entity_poly.type
_entity_poly.pdbx_seq_one_letter_code
_entity_poly.pdbx_strand_id
1 'polypeptide(L)'
;MTSPVLPAVFLAKVVQTAGDRAASWDAVADVLSPPDAALVERLRSGALTEVWRQGSSWLGDDVHVLTADLMSLDVYSRAASRRDPADDLADLLADHESLVARDAGVVAPVRDLAALCREEAIAWAQGDPVHAKSLRVAQHDLVSSRLVPALPELGGRLVRDARANVWRVLGRLVLAILSADTGKDFRRAVLGAAADRAGRRPDSTTD
;
A
#
# COMPACT_ATOMS: atom_id res chain seq x y z
N MET A 1 39.73 -7.12 8.48
CA MET A 1 38.94 -7.14 7.23
C MET A 1 38.23 -5.80 7.12
N THR A 2 38.60 -4.96 6.15
CA THR A 2 37.94 -3.67 5.91
C THR A 2 36.62 -3.90 5.19
N SER A 3 35.50 -3.49 5.78
CA SER A 3 34.20 -3.54 5.09
C SER A 3 34.24 -2.63 3.86
N PRO A 4 33.74 -3.07 2.69
CA PRO A 4 33.72 -2.24 1.50
C PRO A 4 32.88 -0.98 1.73
N VAL A 5 33.44 0.18 1.41
CA VAL A 5 32.73 1.47 1.47
C VAL A 5 31.76 1.52 0.29
N LEU A 6 30.46 1.63 0.57
CA LEU A 6 29.44 1.76 -0.46
C LEU A 6 29.45 3.19 -1.06
N PRO A 7 29.20 3.36 -2.37
CA PRO A 7 29.09 4.69 -2.97
C PRO A 7 27.95 5.51 -2.33
N ALA A 8 28.16 6.80 -2.11
CA ALA A 8 27.19 7.68 -1.45
C ALA A 8 25.83 7.73 -2.18
N VAL A 9 25.83 7.73 -3.52
CA VAL A 9 24.61 7.70 -4.34
C VAL A 9 23.82 6.41 -4.11
N PHE A 10 24.50 5.28 -3.96
CA PHE A 10 23.86 4.00 -3.67
C PHE A 10 23.20 4.03 -2.29
N LEU A 11 23.93 4.49 -1.26
CA LEU A 11 23.38 4.61 0.09
C LEU A 11 22.15 5.52 0.14
N ALA A 12 22.20 6.69 -0.52
CA ALA A 12 21.07 7.59 -0.60
C ALA A 12 19.83 6.92 -1.22
N LYS A 13 20.01 6.13 -2.29
CA LYS A 13 18.90 5.40 -2.90
C LYS A 13 18.33 4.32 -1.98
N VAL A 14 19.17 3.59 -1.24
CA VAL A 14 18.71 2.57 -0.28
C VAL A 14 17.92 3.20 0.88
N VAL A 15 18.41 4.32 1.44
CA VAL A 15 17.71 5.09 2.48
C VAL A 15 16.34 5.54 1.96
N GLN A 16 16.30 6.12 0.76
CA GLN A 16 15.06 6.57 0.11
C GLN A 16 14.08 5.42 -0.07
N THR A 17 14.52 4.29 -0.63
CA THR A 17 13.69 3.09 -0.83
C THR A 17 13.10 2.57 0.48
N ALA A 18 13.88 2.52 1.57
CA ALA A 18 13.37 2.10 2.87
C ALA A 18 12.34 3.09 3.42
N GLY A 19 12.55 4.39 3.24
CA GLY A 19 11.59 5.44 3.58
C GLY A 19 10.27 5.35 2.78
N ASP A 20 10.36 5.16 1.46
CA ASP A 20 9.18 5.02 0.61
C ASP A 20 8.37 3.76 0.96
N ARG A 21 9.05 2.65 1.27
CA ARG A 21 8.40 1.43 1.79
C ARG A 21 7.67 1.70 3.10
N ALA A 22 8.27 2.44 4.04
CA ALA A 22 7.60 2.82 5.27
C ALA A 22 6.32 3.62 5.01
N ALA A 23 6.40 4.63 4.13
CA ALA A 23 5.25 5.46 3.78
C ALA A 23 4.11 4.66 3.14
N SER A 24 4.43 3.68 2.28
CA SER A 24 3.43 2.76 1.73
C SER A 24 2.73 1.93 2.81
N TRP A 25 3.48 1.39 3.77
CA TRP A 25 2.90 0.58 4.84
C TRP A 25 2.12 1.43 5.85
N ASP A 26 2.52 2.67 6.12
CA ASP A 26 1.68 3.62 6.88
C ASP A 26 0.35 3.88 6.15
N ALA A 27 0.38 4.06 4.83
CA ALA A 27 -0.85 4.26 4.04
C ALA A 27 -1.76 3.01 4.07
N VAL A 28 -1.19 1.80 4.06
CA VAL A 28 -1.97 0.56 4.32
C VAL A 28 -2.60 0.62 5.72
N ALA A 29 -1.84 0.95 6.76
CA ALA A 29 -2.34 1.00 8.14
C ALA A 29 -3.45 2.05 8.32
N ASP A 30 -3.31 3.23 7.73
CA ASP A 30 -4.29 4.31 7.78
C ASP A 30 -5.63 3.86 7.19
N VAL A 31 -5.58 3.19 6.03
CA VAL A 31 -6.76 2.68 5.33
C VAL A 31 -7.44 1.54 6.09
N LEU A 32 -6.68 0.68 6.76
CA LEU A 32 -7.24 -0.45 7.53
C LEU A 32 -7.71 -0.03 8.94
N SER A 33 -7.29 1.13 9.43
CA SER A 33 -7.79 1.71 10.68
C SER A 33 -9.24 2.19 10.52
N PRO A 34 -10.02 2.32 11.62
CA PRO A 34 -11.36 2.91 11.55
C PRO A 34 -11.31 4.29 10.86
N PRO A 35 -12.12 4.52 9.80
CA PRO A 35 -12.15 5.79 9.11
C PRO A 35 -12.51 6.95 10.03
N ASP A 36 -11.83 8.07 9.83
CA ASP A 36 -12.12 9.34 10.50
C ASP A 36 -12.22 10.49 9.49
N ALA A 37 -12.50 11.70 9.99
CA ALA A 37 -12.59 12.89 9.16
C ALA A 37 -11.27 13.22 8.44
N ALA A 38 -10.12 12.86 9.02
CA ALA A 38 -8.81 13.14 8.43
C ALA A 38 -8.53 12.21 7.23
N LEU A 39 -8.91 10.94 7.31
CA LEU A 39 -8.83 10.01 6.19
C LEU A 39 -9.75 10.47 5.04
N VAL A 40 -10.98 10.88 5.35
CA VAL A 40 -11.92 11.42 4.36
C VAL A 40 -11.32 12.64 3.67
N GLU A 41 -10.78 13.60 4.42
CA GLU A 41 -10.16 14.79 3.84
C GLU A 41 -8.98 14.44 2.92
N ARG A 42 -8.12 13.50 3.33
CA ARG A 42 -6.99 13.04 2.50
C ARG A 42 -7.43 12.34 1.21
N LEU A 43 -8.52 11.57 1.25
CA LEU A 43 -9.11 10.96 0.05
C LEU A 43 -9.71 12.02 -0.88
N ARG A 44 -10.42 13.00 -0.32
CA ARG A 44 -11.11 14.06 -1.08
C ARG A 44 -10.15 15.06 -1.71
N SER A 45 -9.09 15.43 -1.00
CA SER A 45 -8.03 16.31 -1.50
C SER A 45 -7.06 15.61 -2.46
N GLY A 46 -7.06 14.28 -2.50
CA GLY A 46 -6.08 13.48 -3.25
C GLY A 46 -4.73 13.32 -2.53
N ALA A 47 -4.56 13.89 -1.33
CA ALA A 47 -3.34 13.75 -0.55
C ALA A 47 -2.96 12.30 -0.25
N LEU A 48 -3.95 11.40 -0.05
CA LEU A 48 -3.66 9.98 0.12
C LEU A 48 -3.09 9.36 -1.17
N THR A 49 -3.58 9.74 -2.34
CA THR A 49 -3.07 9.26 -3.63
C THR A 49 -1.59 9.64 -3.83
N GLU A 50 -1.22 10.87 -3.44
CA GLU A 50 0.18 11.32 -3.50
C GLU A 50 1.08 10.52 -2.55
N VAL A 51 0.60 10.18 -1.35
CA VAL A 51 1.33 9.28 -0.44
C VAL A 51 1.59 7.93 -1.09
N TRP A 52 0.59 7.34 -1.76
CA TRP A 52 0.79 6.07 -2.48
C TRP A 52 1.75 6.21 -3.68
N ARG A 53 1.69 7.30 -4.45
CA ARG A 53 2.61 7.56 -5.57
C ARG A 53 4.05 7.65 -5.08
N GLN A 54 4.29 8.46 -4.05
CA GLN A 54 5.63 8.63 -3.48
C GLN A 54 6.11 7.31 -2.85
N GLY A 55 5.27 6.69 -2.03
CA GLY A 55 5.57 5.44 -1.34
C GLY A 55 5.81 4.24 -2.27
N SER A 56 5.37 4.31 -3.54
CA SER A 56 5.59 3.26 -4.54
C SER A 56 6.71 3.58 -5.55
N SER A 57 7.38 4.73 -5.41
CA SER A 57 8.46 5.12 -6.33
C SER A 57 9.67 4.17 -6.31
N TRP A 58 9.82 3.38 -5.25
CA TRP A 58 10.85 2.34 -5.15
C TRP A 58 10.62 1.14 -6.08
N LEU A 59 9.40 0.97 -6.61
CA LEU A 59 9.09 -0.09 -7.59
C LEU A 59 9.77 0.14 -8.95
N GLY A 60 10.23 1.37 -9.22
CA GLY A 60 10.82 1.71 -10.52
C GLY A 60 9.84 1.44 -11.66
N ASP A 61 10.25 0.62 -12.62
CA ASP A 61 9.44 0.28 -13.80
C ASP A 61 8.15 -0.47 -13.44
N ASP A 62 8.11 -1.17 -12.30
CA ASP A 62 6.94 -1.93 -11.85
C ASP A 62 5.82 -1.06 -11.27
N VAL A 63 6.02 0.26 -11.13
CA VAL A 63 4.98 1.19 -10.64
C VAL A 63 3.69 1.15 -11.48
N HIS A 64 3.79 0.72 -12.75
CA HIS A 64 2.66 0.58 -13.66
C HIS A 64 1.54 -0.32 -13.11
N VAL A 65 1.86 -1.27 -12.21
CA VAL A 65 0.85 -2.14 -11.58
C VAL A 65 -0.14 -1.36 -10.72
N LEU A 66 0.25 -0.19 -10.20
CA LEU A 66 -0.60 0.66 -9.35
C LEU A 66 -1.34 1.74 -10.14
N THR A 67 -0.89 2.09 -11.35
CA THR A 67 -1.34 3.27 -12.10
C THR A 67 -2.86 3.34 -12.25
N ALA A 68 -3.51 2.24 -12.66
CA ALA A 68 -4.96 2.23 -12.86
C ALA A 68 -5.75 2.48 -11.57
N ASP A 69 -5.26 1.94 -10.45
CA ASP A 69 -5.88 2.10 -9.14
C ASP A 69 -5.67 3.52 -8.59
N LEU A 70 -4.48 4.09 -8.78
CA LEU A 70 -4.19 5.49 -8.42
C LEU A 70 -5.03 6.48 -9.24
N MET A 71 -5.18 6.24 -10.55
CA MET A 71 -6.09 7.04 -11.39
C MET A 71 -7.55 6.93 -10.93
N SER A 72 -7.96 5.78 -10.40
CA SER A 72 -9.30 5.60 -9.85
C SER A 72 -9.50 6.41 -8.57
N LEU A 73 -8.47 6.54 -7.73
CA LEU A 73 -8.50 7.46 -6.58
C LEU A 73 -8.56 8.94 -7.02
N ASP A 74 -7.87 9.33 -8.09
CA ASP A 74 -7.96 10.68 -8.65
C ASP A 74 -9.36 11.01 -9.21
N VAL A 75 -10.06 9.99 -9.74
CA VAL A 75 -11.48 10.13 -10.13
C VAL A 75 -12.36 10.30 -8.89
N TYR A 76 -12.12 9.50 -7.85
CA TYR A 76 -12.84 9.60 -6.59
C TYR A 76 -12.69 10.99 -5.95
N SER A 77 -11.46 11.51 -5.82
CA SER A 77 -11.19 12.81 -5.18
C SER A 77 -11.96 13.95 -5.87
N ARG A 78 -11.89 14.01 -7.21
CA ARG A 78 -12.62 14.99 -8.02
C ARG A 78 -14.14 14.88 -7.86
N ALA A 79 -14.67 13.65 -7.85
CA ALA A 79 -16.10 13.43 -7.68
C ALA A 79 -16.59 13.76 -6.26
N ALA A 80 -15.74 13.55 -5.25
CA ALA A 80 -16.09 13.77 -3.85
C ALA A 80 -16.37 15.25 -3.54
N SER A 81 -15.79 16.20 -4.28
CA SER A 81 -16.10 17.64 -4.17
C SER A 81 -17.60 17.99 -4.28
N ARG A 82 -18.42 17.10 -4.86
CA ARG A 82 -19.86 17.28 -5.05
C ARG A 82 -20.73 16.59 -3.99
N ARG A 83 -20.12 15.91 -3.03
CA ARG A 83 -20.78 15.14 -1.97
C ARG A 83 -20.43 15.70 -0.60
N ASP A 84 -21.31 15.51 0.36
CA ASP A 84 -21.05 15.88 1.74
C ASP A 84 -19.94 14.99 2.35
N PRO A 85 -18.92 15.54 3.02
CA PRO A 85 -17.89 14.75 3.69
C PRO A 85 -18.44 13.78 4.76
N ALA A 86 -19.55 14.12 5.41
CA ALA A 86 -20.17 13.26 6.42
C ALA A 86 -20.80 12.00 5.78
N ASP A 87 -21.39 12.13 4.58
CA ASP A 87 -21.89 10.99 3.82
C ASP A 87 -20.74 10.06 3.41
N ASP A 88 -19.62 10.63 2.96
CA ASP A 88 -18.40 9.87 2.68
C ASP A 88 -17.89 9.10 3.89
N LEU A 89 -17.85 9.75 5.05
CA LEU A 89 -17.42 9.11 6.30
C LEU A 89 -18.36 7.97 6.69
N ALA A 90 -19.67 8.18 6.58
CA ALA A 90 -20.68 7.17 6.91
C ALA A 90 -20.57 5.94 6.00
N ASP A 91 -20.40 6.15 4.69
CA ASP A 91 -20.19 5.06 3.72
C ASP A 91 -18.91 4.27 4.02
N LEU A 92 -17.81 4.98 4.31
CA LEU A 92 -16.53 4.34 4.65
C LEU A 92 -16.62 3.53 5.94
N LEU A 93 -17.26 4.08 6.98
CA LEU A 93 -17.47 3.39 8.26
C LEU A 93 -18.32 2.14 8.11
N ALA A 94 -19.39 2.18 7.30
CA ALA A 94 -20.27 1.03 7.09
C ALA A 94 -19.54 -0.16 6.43
N ASP A 95 -18.72 0.11 5.41
CA ASP A 95 -17.89 -0.92 4.78
C ASP A 95 -16.74 -1.36 5.71
N HIS A 96 -16.14 -0.47 6.50
CA HIS A 96 -15.10 -0.84 7.48
C HIS A 96 -15.63 -1.80 8.55
N GLU A 97 -16.75 -1.46 9.18
CA GLU A 97 -17.37 -2.27 10.23
C GLU A 97 -17.73 -3.67 9.72
N SER A 98 -18.24 -3.76 8.49
CA SER A 98 -18.66 -5.02 7.90
C SER A 98 -17.51 -5.88 7.33
N LEU A 99 -16.43 -5.27 6.84
CA LEU A 99 -15.38 -5.98 6.08
C LEU A 99 -14.00 -6.00 6.74
N VAL A 100 -13.68 -5.03 7.59
CA VAL A 100 -12.33 -4.82 8.13
C VAL A 100 -12.28 -5.03 9.64
N ALA A 101 -13.32 -4.65 10.38
CA ALA A 101 -13.30 -4.67 11.86
C ALA A 101 -12.93 -6.03 12.47
N ARG A 102 -13.34 -7.14 11.83
CA ARG A 102 -12.99 -8.51 12.27
C ARG A 102 -11.49 -8.80 12.25
N ASP A 103 -10.75 -8.10 11.39
CA ASP A 103 -9.32 -8.24 11.19
C ASP A 103 -8.56 -7.00 11.68
N ALA A 104 -9.16 -6.16 12.53
CA ALA A 104 -8.54 -4.92 13.03
C ALA A 104 -7.17 -5.18 13.72
N GLY A 105 -6.94 -6.39 14.23
CA GLY A 105 -5.65 -6.82 14.78
C GLY A 105 -4.49 -6.80 13.77
N VAL A 106 -4.75 -6.80 12.45
CA VAL A 106 -3.71 -6.73 11.42
C VAL A 106 -3.05 -5.34 11.33
N VAL A 107 -3.72 -4.29 11.82
CA VAL A 107 -3.22 -2.91 11.74
C VAL A 107 -1.91 -2.74 12.53
N ALA A 108 -1.81 -3.34 13.71
CA ALA A 108 -0.61 -3.23 14.54
C ALA A 108 0.64 -3.82 13.84
N PRO A 109 0.63 -5.07 13.34
CA PRO A 109 1.74 -5.60 12.54
C PRO A 109 2.10 -4.77 11.29
N VAL A 110 1.11 -4.14 10.63
CA VAL A 110 1.39 -3.24 9.49
C VAL A 110 2.16 -1.99 9.95
N ARG A 111 1.77 -1.39 11.08
CA ARG A 111 2.49 -0.25 11.67
C ARG A 111 3.88 -0.62 12.14
N ASP A 112 4.04 -1.81 12.74
CA ASP A 112 5.34 -2.34 13.15
C ASP A 112 6.26 -2.51 11.94
N LEU A 113 5.74 -3.00 10.81
CA LEU A 113 6.51 -3.11 9.57
C LEU A 113 6.96 -1.75 9.04
N ALA A 114 6.07 -0.75 9.06
CA ALA A 114 6.42 0.61 8.66
C ALA A 114 7.50 1.21 9.57
N ALA A 115 7.44 0.93 10.88
CA ALA A 115 8.47 1.35 11.83
C ALA A 115 9.83 0.70 11.53
N LEU A 116 9.87 -0.62 11.30
CA LEU A 116 11.10 -1.33 10.92
C LEU A 116 11.70 -0.81 9.62
N CYS A 117 10.88 -0.38 8.65
CA CYS A 117 11.36 0.26 7.41
C CYS A 117 12.00 1.63 7.68
N ARG A 118 11.45 2.44 8.59
CA ARG A 118 12.05 3.72 9.01
C ARG A 118 13.37 3.50 9.75
N GLU A 119 13.40 2.54 10.67
CA GLU A 119 14.62 2.18 11.39
C GLU A 119 15.70 1.69 10.43
N GLU A 120 15.34 0.92 9.39
CA GLU A 120 16.27 0.49 8.35
C GLU A 120 16.84 1.69 7.60
N ALA A 121 16.00 2.65 7.21
CA ALA A 121 16.45 3.88 6.54
C ALA A 121 17.46 4.66 7.41
N ILE A 122 17.18 4.78 8.70
CA ILE A 122 18.07 5.45 9.66
C ILE A 122 19.41 4.72 9.79
N ALA A 123 19.38 3.38 9.93
CA ALA A 123 20.60 2.57 10.05
C ALA A 123 21.50 2.69 8.80
N TRP A 124 20.91 2.69 7.60
CA TRP A 124 21.65 2.93 6.36
C TRP A 124 22.27 4.33 6.32
N ALA A 125 21.51 5.36 6.72
CA ALA A 125 21.99 6.74 6.74
C ALA A 125 23.15 6.96 7.72
N GLN A 126 23.19 6.19 8.81
CA GLN A 126 24.24 6.22 9.82
C GLN A 126 25.48 5.38 9.45
N GLY A 127 25.45 4.65 8.34
CA GLY A 127 26.54 3.77 7.92
C GLY A 127 26.63 2.47 8.72
N ASP A 128 25.52 1.97 9.26
CA ASP A 128 25.42 0.68 9.94
C ASP A 128 24.71 -0.37 9.04
N PRO A 129 25.42 -0.96 8.06
CA PRO A 129 24.84 -1.94 7.16
C PRO A 129 24.53 -3.29 7.83
N VAL A 130 25.10 -3.57 9.01
CA VAL A 130 24.86 -4.82 9.72
C VAL A 130 23.50 -4.76 10.38
N HIS A 131 23.22 -3.69 11.12
CA HIS A 131 21.92 -3.47 11.72
C HIS A 131 20.80 -3.30 10.68
N ALA A 132 21.06 -2.56 9.60
CA ALA A 132 20.08 -2.40 8.52
C ALA A 132 19.68 -3.75 7.88
N LYS A 133 20.65 -4.66 7.68
CA LYS A 133 20.36 -6.02 7.19
C LYS A 133 19.59 -6.86 8.21
N SER A 134 19.87 -6.75 9.51
CA SER A 134 19.10 -7.46 10.52
C SER A 134 17.64 -6.99 10.57
N LEU A 135 17.42 -5.67 10.40
CA LEU A 135 16.07 -5.11 10.29
C LEU A 135 15.33 -5.66 9.07
N ARG A 136 16.00 -5.77 7.92
CA ARG A 136 15.39 -6.38 6.72
C ARG A 136 14.96 -7.84 6.94
N VAL A 137 15.72 -8.62 7.69
CA VAL A 137 15.33 -9.99 8.08
C VAL A 137 14.08 -9.95 8.98
N ALA A 138 14.08 -9.08 10.00
CA ALA A 138 12.93 -8.93 10.89
C ALA A 138 11.65 -8.49 10.14
N GLN A 139 11.78 -7.59 9.17
CA GLN A 139 10.68 -7.20 8.28
C GLN A 139 10.15 -8.42 7.50
N HIS A 140 11.03 -9.23 6.90
CA HIS A 140 10.63 -10.42 6.16
C HIS A 140 9.89 -11.44 7.04
N ASP A 141 10.39 -11.67 8.25
CA ASP A 141 9.78 -12.57 9.23
C ASP A 141 8.40 -12.06 9.66
N LEU A 142 8.26 -10.76 9.91
CA LEU A 142 6.99 -10.13 10.26
C LEU A 142 5.97 -10.25 9.12
N VAL A 143 6.37 -9.93 7.88
CA VAL A 143 5.52 -10.05 6.70
C VAL A 143 5.05 -11.49 6.53
N SER A 144 5.97 -12.45 6.57
CA SER A 144 5.67 -13.85 6.30
C SER A 144 4.80 -14.49 7.40
N SER A 145 5.03 -14.16 8.66
CA SER A 145 4.34 -14.77 9.80
C SER A 145 3.03 -14.08 10.18
N ARG A 146 2.89 -12.77 9.95
CA ARG A 146 1.72 -11.99 10.40
C ARG A 146 0.88 -11.41 9.27
N LEU A 147 1.51 -10.90 8.21
CA LEU A 147 0.77 -10.16 7.18
C LEU A 147 0.28 -11.06 6.04
N VAL A 148 1.13 -11.95 5.52
CA VAL A 148 0.77 -12.88 4.44
C VAL A 148 -0.43 -13.78 4.80
N PRO A 149 -0.60 -14.26 6.04
CA PRO A 149 -1.78 -15.05 6.39
C PRO A 149 -3.11 -14.27 6.37
N ALA A 150 -3.08 -12.93 6.52
CA ALA A 150 -4.28 -12.12 6.74
C ALA A 150 -4.62 -11.17 5.59
N LEU A 151 -3.63 -10.43 5.10
CA LEU A 151 -3.85 -9.36 4.11
C LEU A 151 -4.38 -9.83 2.75
N PRO A 152 -4.00 -11.00 2.19
CA PRO A 152 -4.57 -11.48 0.93
C PRO A 152 -6.09 -11.70 1.02
N GLU A 153 -6.57 -12.31 2.10
CA GLU A 153 -8.01 -12.54 2.30
C GLU A 153 -8.75 -11.22 2.49
N LEU A 154 -8.25 -10.36 3.38
CA LEU A 154 -8.82 -9.04 3.65
C LEU A 154 -8.87 -8.16 2.39
N GLY A 155 -7.77 -8.07 1.65
CA GLY A 155 -7.70 -7.34 0.39
C GLY A 155 -8.68 -7.89 -0.64
N GLY A 156 -8.77 -9.22 -0.77
CA GLY A 156 -9.76 -9.86 -1.64
C GLY A 156 -11.21 -9.55 -1.29
N ARG A 157 -11.53 -9.57 0.00
CA ARG A 157 -12.86 -9.22 0.52
C ARG A 157 -13.20 -7.76 0.25
N LEU A 158 -12.27 -6.83 0.48
CA LEU A 158 -12.46 -5.41 0.11
C LEU A 158 -12.76 -5.24 -1.39
N VAL A 159 -12.07 -5.98 -2.26
CA VAL A 159 -12.29 -5.88 -3.71
C VAL A 159 -13.64 -6.43 -4.14
N ARG A 160 -14.08 -7.55 -3.56
CA ARG A 160 -15.31 -8.26 -3.98
C ARG A 160 -16.57 -7.73 -3.32
N ASP A 161 -16.50 -7.44 -2.03
CA ASP A 161 -17.69 -7.33 -1.18
C ASP A 161 -18.00 -5.88 -0.76
N ALA A 162 -17.05 -4.95 -0.92
CA ALA A 162 -17.28 -3.54 -0.59
C ALA A 162 -18.35 -2.90 -1.46
N ARG A 163 -19.18 -2.07 -0.85
CA ARG A 163 -20.23 -1.30 -1.54
C ARG A 163 -19.62 -0.09 -2.22
N ALA A 164 -18.77 0.66 -1.51
CA ALA A 164 -18.11 1.83 -2.05
C ALA A 164 -16.95 1.41 -2.97
N ASN A 165 -16.90 1.98 -4.18
CA ASN A 165 -15.85 1.66 -5.15
C ASN A 165 -14.45 2.01 -4.62
N VAL A 166 -14.34 3.02 -3.75
CA VAL A 166 -13.06 3.42 -3.13
C VAL A 166 -12.45 2.28 -2.32
N TRP A 167 -13.24 1.52 -1.55
CA TRP A 167 -12.75 0.35 -0.81
C TRP A 167 -12.25 -0.75 -1.73
N ARG A 168 -12.87 -0.95 -2.89
CA ARG A 168 -12.39 -1.92 -3.88
C ARG A 168 -11.04 -1.51 -4.47
N VAL A 169 -10.84 -0.21 -4.73
CA VAL A 169 -9.56 0.33 -5.18
C VAL A 169 -8.49 0.16 -4.09
N LEU A 170 -8.82 0.52 -2.85
CA LEU A 170 -7.93 0.37 -1.70
C LEU A 170 -7.53 -1.10 -1.46
N GLY A 171 -8.46 -2.05 -1.59
CA GLY A 171 -8.17 -3.48 -1.52
C GLY A 171 -7.16 -3.93 -2.59
N ARG A 172 -7.25 -3.42 -3.83
CA ARG A 172 -6.25 -3.71 -4.87
C ARG A 172 -4.89 -3.11 -4.57
N LEU A 173 -4.84 -1.89 -4.03
CA LEU A 173 -3.58 -1.25 -3.61
C LEU A 173 -2.90 -2.04 -2.49
N VAL A 174 -3.65 -2.50 -1.47
CA VAL A 174 -3.12 -3.36 -0.40
C VAL A 174 -2.49 -4.64 -0.96
N LEU A 175 -3.20 -5.33 -1.86
CA LEU A 175 -2.68 -6.55 -2.51
C LEU A 175 -1.44 -6.27 -3.36
N ALA A 176 -1.42 -5.15 -4.09
CA ALA A 176 -0.29 -4.77 -4.92
C ALA A 176 0.97 -4.48 -4.09
N ILE A 177 0.83 -3.76 -2.98
CA ILE A 177 1.97 -3.43 -2.09
C ILE A 177 2.52 -4.68 -1.41
N LEU A 178 1.65 -5.55 -0.91
CA LEU A 178 2.07 -6.85 -0.39
C LEU A 178 2.77 -7.70 -1.47
N SER A 179 2.28 -7.63 -2.71
CA SER A 179 2.89 -8.38 -3.82
C SER A 179 4.29 -7.88 -4.14
N ALA A 180 4.47 -6.56 -4.18
CA ALA A 180 5.76 -5.95 -4.40
C ALA A 180 6.77 -6.27 -3.29
N ASP A 181 6.35 -6.24 -2.03
CA ASP A 181 7.25 -6.47 -0.89
C ASP A 181 7.67 -7.95 -0.75
N THR A 182 6.82 -8.87 -1.21
CA THR A 182 7.07 -10.33 -1.08
C THR A 182 7.53 -11.02 -2.37
N GLY A 183 7.40 -10.36 -3.52
CA GLY A 183 7.59 -10.95 -4.85
C GLY A 183 6.52 -11.97 -5.26
N LYS A 184 5.41 -12.10 -4.49
CA LYS A 184 4.30 -13.02 -4.79
C LYS A 184 3.14 -12.25 -5.41
N ASP A 185 2.56 -12.75 -6.50
CA ASP A 185 1.42 -12.09 -7.16
C ASP A 185 0.09 -12.39 -6.45
N PHE A 186 -0.19 -11.65 -5.36
CA PHE A 186 -1.42 -11.81 -4.58
C PHE A 186 -2.64 -11.28 -5.32
N ARG A 187 -2.49 -10.31 -6.22
CA ARG A 187 -3.61 -9.82 -7.03
C ARG A 187 -4.17 -10.94 -7.89
N ARG A 188 -3.32 -11.62 -8.66
CA ARG A 188 -3.75 -12.75 -9.49
C ARG A 188 -4.23 -13.91 -8.65
N ALA A 189 -3.55 -14.23 -7.54
CA ALA A 189 -3.92 -15.35 -6.67
C ALA A 189 -5.30 -15.16 -6.02
N VAL A 190 -5.64 -13.94 -5.61
CA VAL A 190 -6.87 -13.65 -4.86
C VAL A 190 -8.03 -13.24 -5.78
N LEU A 191 -7.75 -12.48 -6.84
CA LEU A 191 -8.77 -11.90 -7.73
C LEU A 191 -8.96 -12.70 -9.03
N GLY A 192 -8.06 -13.64 -9.32
CA GLY A 192 -8.06 -14.44 -10.54
C GLY A 192 -7.59 -13.67 -11.78
N ALA A 193 -7.27 -14.41 -12.85
CA ALA A 193 -6.72 -13.85 -14.10
C ALA A 193 -7.70 -12.97 -14.91
N ALA A 194 -8.98 -12.96 -14.57
CA ALA A 194 -9.99 -12.13 -15.22
C ALA A 194 -9.94 -10.67 -14.74
N ALA A 195 -9.61 -10.46 -13.46
CA ALA A 195 -9.55 -9.12 -12.86
C ALA A 195 -8.44 -8.25 -13.47
N ASP A 196 -7.33 -8.86 -13.91
CA ASP A 196 -6.22 -8.16 -14.58
C ASP A 196 -6.57 -7.63 -15.97
N ARG A 197 -7.62 -8.16 -16.61
CA ARG A 197 -8.03 -7.76 -17.96
C ARG A 197 -9.00 -6.58 -17.94
N ALA A 198 -9.81 -6.42 -16.90
CA ALA A 198 -10.77 -5.31 -16.80
C ALA A 198 -10.09 -3.92 -16.70
N GLY A 199 -8.80 -3.88 -16.30
CA GLY A 199 -8.00 -2.64 -16.28
C GLY A 199 -7.29 -2.32 -17.61
N ARG A 200 -7.10 -3.30 -18.50
CA ARG A 200 -6.55 -3.07 -19.84
C ARG A 200 -7.72 -2.78 -20.78
N ARG A 201 -7.95 -1.51 -21.10
CA ARG A 201 -8.80 -1.17 -22.25
C ARG A 201 -8.25 -1.96 -23.46
N PRO A 202 -9.10 -2.68 -24.22
CA PRO A 202 -8.62 -3.33 -25.42
C PRO A 202 -8.00 -2.26 -26.32
N ASP A 203 -6.76 -2.49 -26.75
CA ASP A 203 -6.12 -1.62 -27.73
C ASP A 203 -7.05 -1.56 -28.94
N SER A 204 -7.67 -0.40 -29.13
CA SER A 204 -8.48 -0.11 -30.29
C SER A 204 -7.55 0.17 -31.46
N THR A 205 -6.84 -0.87 -31.90
CA THR A 205 -6.21 -0.88 -33.21
C THR A 205 -7.37 -0.95 -34.21
N THR A 206 -7.74 0.24 -34.67
CA THR A 206 -8.75 0.42 -35.71
C THR A 206 -7.97 0.37 -37.02
N ASP A 207 -8.28 -0.61 -37.87
CA ASP A 207 -7.88 -0.65 -39.28
C ASP A 207 -8.53 0.49 -40.08
#